data_AF-A0A941X465-F1
#
_entry.id   AF-A0A941X465-F1
#
_cell.length_a   1.000
_cell.length_b   1.000
_cell.length_c   1.000
_cell.angle_alpha   90.00
_cell.angle_beta   90.00
_cell.angle_gamma   90.00
#
_symmetry.space_group_name_H-M   'P 1'
#
loop_
_entity.id
_entity.type
_entity.pdbx_description
1 polymer ?
#
loop_
_entity_poly.entity_id
_entity_poly.type
_entity_poly.pdbx_seq_one_letter_code
_entity_poly.pdbx_strand_id
1 'polypeptide(L)'
;MEKIFLLPNGFKKVGWIILVPTFVLGVLMTIDGYNGFPSFLLPEWIPLAMKRVLTSDWVGKILNNVAIIGICLGCLFVACSRERVEDELIGRIRLNSLLIALYINSSVLIILSLFCYELLFLNVLVFNMFTNIIIFLIVFEMKLWKLKKSLRDEE
;
A
#
# COMPACT_ATOMS: atom_id res chain seq x y z
N MET A 1 -8.47 30.62 -5.27
CA MET A 1 -7.63 29.43 -4.96
C MET A 1 -8.52 28.40 -4.30
N GLU A 2 -8.82 27.30 -5.00
CA GLU A 2 -9.63 26.22 -4.44
C GLU A 2 -8.85 25.52 -3.32
N LYS A 3 -9.40 25.55 -2.11
CA LYS A 3 -8.79 24.91 -0.94
C LYS A 3 -9.00 23.41 -1.06
N ILE A 4 -8.00 22.70 -1.58
CA ILE A 4 -7.97 21.24 -1.52
C ILE A 4 -7.92 20.88 -0.03
N PHE A 5 -8.99 20.29 0.48
CA PHE A 5 -9.13 19.94 1.89
C PHE A 5 -8.21 18.76 2.20
N LEU A 6 -7.07 19.04 2.82
CA LEU A 6 -6.03 18.06 3.13
C LEU A 6 -6.17 17.61 4.59
N LEU A 7 -6.13 16.30 4.82
CA LEU A 7 -6.35 15.71 6.15
C LEU A 7 -5.26 16.19 7.13
N PRO A 8 -5.56 16.45 8.41
CA PRO A 8 -4.56 16.94 9.37
C PRO A 8 -3.29 16.08 9.42
N ASN A 9 -2.13 16.68 9.71
CA ASN A 9 -0.81 16.03 9.71
C ASN A 9 -0.69 14.75 10.59
N GLY A 10 -1.57 14.57 11.57
CA GLY A 10 -1.64 13.35 12.37
C GLY A 10 -2.10 12.11 11.59
N PHE A 11 -2.85 12.29 10.50
CA PHE A 11 -3.39 11.18 9.70
C PHE A 11 -2.32 10.44 8.90
N LYS A 12 -1.16 11.04 8.62
CA LYS A 12 -0.03 10.34 8.01
C LYS A 12 0.43 9.16 8.88
N LYS A 13 0.53 9.36 10.19
CA LYS A 13 0.91 8.31 11.14
C LYS A 13 -0.14 7.22 11.21
N VAL A 14 -1.42 7.60 11.26
CA VAL A 14 -2.54 6.64 11.26
C VAL A 14 -2.55 5.82 9.97
N GLY A 15 -2.35 6.47 8.82
CA GLY A 15 -2.25 5.81 7.53
C GLY A 15 -1.12 4.78 7.47
N TRP A 16 0.07 5.12 7.97
CA TRP A 16 1.19 4.16 8.06
C TRP A 16 0.91 3.00 9.03
N ILE A 17 0.26 3.28 10.17
CA ILE A 17 -0.15 2.25 11.14
C ILE A 17 -1.18 1.28 10.56
N ILE A 18 -2.03 1.71 9.62
CA ILE A 18 -3.01 0.84 8.95
C ILE A 18 -2.36 0.13 7.75
N LEU A 19 -1.60 0.85 6.93
CA LEU A 19 -1.03 0.36 5.69
C LEU A 19 0.00 -0.74 5.95
N VAL A 20 0.91 -0.57 6.93
CA VAL A 20 1.98 -1.55 7.15
C VAL A 20 1.44 -2.91 7.60
N PRO A 21 0.59 -3.02 8.63
CA PRO A 21 0.07 -4.32 9.05
C PRO A 21 -0.81 -4.99 8.00
N THR A 22 -1.64 -4.21 7.28
CA THR A 22 -2.53 -4.77 6.25
C THR A 22 -1.76 -5.22 5.02
N PHE A 23 -0.69 -4.48 4.64
CA PHE A 23 0.22 -4.89 3.58
C PHE A 23 1.00 -6.15 3.95
N VAL A 24 1.58 -6.21 5.16
CA VAL A 24 2.28 -7.40 5.65
C VAL A 24 1.35 -8.60 5.71
N LEU A 25 0.14 -8.43 6.24
CA LEU A 25 -0.87 -9.49 6.29
C LEU A 25 -1.25 -9.96 4.87
N GLY A 26 -1.48 -9.04 3.93
CA GLY A 26 -1.76 -9.38 2.54
C GLY A 26 -0.65 -10.20 1.88
N VAL A 27 0.62 -9.82 2.07
CA VAL A 27 1.79 -10.58 1.56
C VAL A 27 1.89 -11.96 2.22
N LEU A 28 1.65 -12.07 3.52
CA LEU A 28 1.67 -13.38 4.19
C LEU A 28 0.55 -14.30 3.70
N MET A 29 -0.63 -13.75 3.41
CA MET A 29 -1.74 -14.51 2.85
C MET A 29 -1.46 -15.01 1.43
N THR A 30 -0.67 -14.29 0.62
CA THR A 30 -0.32 -14.77 -0.73
C THR A 30 0.63 -15.97 -0.68
N ILE A 31 1.56 -16.01 0.28
CA ILE A 31 2.49 -17.13 0.48
C ILE A 31 1.74 -18.41 0.87
N ASP A 32 0.70 -18.27 1.72
CA ASP A 32 -0.12 -19.39 2.19
C ASP A 32 -1.26 -19.76 1.22
N GLY A 33 -1.26 -19.21 -0.01
CA GLY A 33 -2.25 -19.53 -1.04
C GLY A 33 -3.67 -19.04 -0.74
N TYR A 34 -3.82 -17.98 0.07
CA TYR A 34 -5.11 -17.43 0.51
C TYR A 34 -5.97 -18.36 1.38
N ASN A 35 -5.33 -19.32 2.08
CA ASN A 35 -5.99 -20.35 2.91
C ASN A 35 -6.46 -19.87 4.31
N GLY A 36 -6.95 -18.63 4.44
CA GLY A 36 -7.37 -18.09 5.73
C GLY A 36 -6.31 -17.27 6.44
N PHE A 37 -6.38 -17.21 7.78
CA PHE A 37 -5.34 -16.56 8.57
C PHE A 37 -4.00 -17.28 8.39
N PRO A 38 -2.86 -16.58 8.25
CA PRO A 38 -1.58 -17.20 7.93
C PRO A 38 -1.25 -18.31 8.91
N SER A 39 -1.14 -19.55 8.43
CA SER A 39 -0.94 -20.74 9.26
C SER A 39 0.35 -20.65 10.08
N PHE A 40 1.38 -19.97 9.56
CA PHE A 40 2.65 -19.70 10.24
C PHE A 40 2.52 -18.78 11.48
N LEU A 41 1.44 -17.98 11.55
CA LEU A 41 1.15 -17.10 12.69
C LEU A 41 0.21 -17.76 13.72
N LEU A 42 -0.26 -18.98 13.47
CA LEU A 42 -1.12 -19.72 14.39
C LEU A 42 -0.28 -20.63 15.29
N PRO A 43 0.07 -20.20 16.51
CA PRO A 43 0.85 -21.03 17.42
C PRO A 43 0.07 -22.27 17.87
N GLU A 44 0.82 -23.32 18.21
CA GLU A 44 0.27 -24.64 18.55
C GLU A 44 -0.62 -24.68 19.79
N TRP A 45 -0.55 -23.66 20.67
CA TRP A 45 -1.38 -23.55 21.87
C TRP A 45 -2.83 -23.12 21.58
N ILE A 46 -3.17 -22.74 20.34
CA ILE A 46 -4.53 -22.37 19.96
C ILE A 46 -5.40 -23.65 19.86
N PRO A 47 -6.61 -23.66 20.47
CA PRO A 47 -7.52 -24.80 20.37
C PRO A 47 -7.82 -25.19 18.92
N LEU A 48 -7.82 -26.50 18.64
CA LEU A 48 -8.05 -27.04 17.28
C LEU A 48 -9.37 -26.53 16.65
N ALA A 49 -10.41 -26.34 17.47
CA ALA A 49 -11.68 -25.76 17.04
C ALA A 49 -11.52 -24.33 16.52
N MET A 50 -10.72 -23.49 17.21
CA MET A 50 -10.45 -22.12 16.81
C MET A 50 -9.56 -22.07 15.55
N LYS A 51 -8.56 -22.95 15.45
CA LYS A 51 -7.72 -23.08 14.24
C LYS A 51 -8.57 -23.37 13.01
N ARG A 52 -9.51 -24.31 13.10
CA ARG A 52 -10.41 -24.68 12.00
C ARG A 52 -11.34 -23.54 11.58
N VAL A 53 -11.77 -22.70 12.52
CA VAL A 53 -12.57 -21.49 12.21
C VAL A 53 -11.71 -20.44 11.50
N LEU A 54 -10.48 -20.18 12.00
CA LEU A 54 -9.57 -19.18 11.44
C LEU A 54 -9.01 -19.54 10.05
N THR A 55 -8.91 -20.84 9.74
CA THR A 55 -8.49 -21.36 8.42
C THR A 55 -9.69 -21.74 7.54
N SER A 56 -10.89 -21.25 7.85
CA SER A 56 -12.06 -21.51 7.01
C SER A 56 -12.06 -20.63 5.76
N ASP A 57 -12.56 -21.16 4.64
CA ASP A 57 -12.64 -20.43 3.36
C ASP A 57 -13.37 -19.09 3.49
N TRP A 58 -14.42 -19.03 4.32
CA TRP A 58 -15.17 -17.81 4.58
C TRP A 58 -14.33 -16.76 5.31
N VAL A 59 -13.56 -17.16 6.32
CA VAL A 59 -12.66 -16.26 7.04
C VAL A 59 -11.52 -15.79 6.14
N GLY A 60 -10.98 -16.65 5.28
CA GLY A 60 -9.97 -16.27 4.29
C GLY A 60 -10.46 -15.20 3.31
N LYS A 61 -11.68 -15.35 2.79
CA LYS A 61 -12.30 -14.34 1.92
C LYS A 61 -12.49 -12.99 2.64
N ILE A 62 -12.96 -13.03 3.89
CA ILE A 62 -13.14 -11.81 4.69
C ILE A 62 -11.80 -11.13 4.96
N LEU A 63 -10.79 -11.89 5.41
CA LEU A 63 -9.46 -11.37 5.70
C LEU A 63 -8.80 -10.77 4.46
N ASN A 64 -8.93 -11.42 3.31
CA ASN A 64 -8.42 -10.87 2.05
C ASN A 64 -9.09 -9.52 1.73
N ASN A 65 -10.42 -9.45 1.80
CA ASN A 65 -11.14 -8.19 1.56
C ASN A 65 -10.74 -7.09 2.55
N VAL A 66 -10.57 -7.43 3.83
CA VAL A 66 -10.11 -6.50 4.86
C VAL A 66 -8.68 -6.02 4.57
N ALA A 67 -7.80 -6.90 4.10
CA ALA A 67 -6.44 -6.51 3.72
C ALA A 67 -6.45 -5.52 2.54
N ILE A 68 -7.22 -5.80 1.48
CA ILE A 68 -7.33 -4.93 0.31
C ILE A 68 -7.90 -3.56 0.70
N ILE A 69 -9.01 -3.54 1.44
CA ILE A 69 -9.65 -2.30 1.90
C ILE A 69 -8.70 -1.54 2.83
N GLY A 70 -8.01 -2.24 3.72
CA GLY A 70 -7.03 -1.67 4.64
C GLY A 70 -5.85 -1.02 3.92
N ILE A 71 -5.31 -1.66 2.88
CA ILE A 71 -4.23 -1.09 2.05
C ILE A 71 -4.74 0.15 1.30
N CYS A 72 -5.93 0.09 0.70
CA CYS A 72 -6.53 1.23 0.00
C CYS A 72 -6.78 2.42 0.93
N LEU A 73 -7.41 2.19 2.09
CA LEU A 73 -7.67 3.23 3.09
C LEU A 73 -6.38 3.78 3.67
N GLY A 74 -5.43 2.91 4.04
CA GLY A 74 -4.11 3.30 4.52
C GLY A 74 -3.39 4.19 3.51
N CYS A 75 -3.41 3.82 2.23
CA CYS A 75 -2.84 4.63 1.15
C CYS A 75 -3.53 5.99 1.04
N LEU A 76 -4.87 6.03 1.00
CA LEU A 76 -5.61 7.28 0.92
C LEU A 76 -5.26 8.19 2.10
N PHE A 77 -5.18 7.66 3.32
CA PHE A 77 -4.79 8.43 4.48
C PHE A 77 -3.35 8.94 4.38
N VAL A 78 -2.40 8.15 3.87
CA VAL A 78 -1.01 8.62 3.70
C VAL A 78 -0.89 9.65 2.56
N ALA A 79 -1.54 9.43 1.43
CA ALA A 79 -1.48 10.29 0.24
C ALA A 79 -2.23 11.63 0.43
N CYS A 80 -3.35 11.60 1.14
CA CYS A 80 -4.20 12.77 1.38
C CYS A 80 -3.90 13.47 2.71
N SER A 81 -2.98 12.94 3.54
CA SER A 81 -2.52 13.65 4.74
C SER A 81 -1.68 14.87 4.36
N ARG A 82 -2.02 15.99 4.99
CA ARG A 82 -1.30 17.27 4.96
C ARG A 82 0.09 17.09 5.59
N GLU A 83 1.11 17.65 4.96
CA GLU A 83 2.46 17.74 5.54
C GLU A 83 2.55 18.99 6.46
N ARG A 84 3.47 18.98 7.43
CA ARG A 84 3.57 19.98 8.52
C ARG A 84 3.65 21.44 8.05
N VAL A 85 4.26 21.68 6.89
CA VAL A 85 4.25 22.94 6.16
C VAL A 85 3.81 22.58 4.75
N GLU A 86 2.73 23.18 4.26
CA GLU A 86 2.15 22.82 2.96
C GLU A 86 2.29 24.01 2.02
N ASP A 87 3.47 24.10 1.41
CA ASP A 87 3.76 25.07 0.37
C ASP A 87 3.34 24.52 -1.00
N GLU A 88 3.10 25.42 -1.96
CA GLU A 88 2.74 25.05 -3.34
C GLU A 88 3.72 24.04 -3.97
N LEU A 89 4.99 24.11 -3.58
CA LEU A 89 6.04 23.18 -4.02
C LEU A 89 5.75 21.73 -3.58
N ILE A 90 5.28 21.52 -2.35
CA ILE A 90 4.98 20.18 -1.82
C ILE A 90 3.75 19.59 -2.52
N GLY A 91 2.74 20.43 -2.80
CA GLY A 91 1.59 20.06 -3.61
C GLY A 91 2.00 19.58 -5.01
N ARG A 92 2.91 20.31 -5.68
CA ARG A 92 3.48 19.92 -6.98
C ARG A 92 4.30 18.64 -6.90
N ILE A 93 5.12 18.47 -5.85
CA ILE A 93 5.90 17.24 -5.62
C ILE A 93 4.99 16.03 -5.52
N ARG A 94 3.86 16.13 -4.80
CA ARG A 94 2.89 15.04 -4.67
C ARG A 94 2.29 14.65 -6.02
N LEU A 95 1.77 15.63 -6.78
CA LEU A 95 1.17 15.37 -8.10
C LEU A 95 2.19 14.77 -9.08
N ASN A 96 3.41 15.31 -9.09
CA ASN A 96 4.50 14.80 -9.91
C ASN A 96 4.94 13.38 -9.49
N SER A 97 4.90 13.07 -8.19
CA SER A 97 5.18 11.72 -7.70
C SER A 97 4.10 10.72 -8.14
N LEU A 98 2.83 11.13 -8.12
CA LEU A 98 1.72 10.32 -8.63
C LEU A 98 1.86 10.03 -10.13
N LEU A 99 2.22 11.04 -10.90
CA LEU A 99 2.43 10.89 -12.34
C LEU A 99 3.60 9.94 -12.65
N ILE A 100 4.75 10.09 -11.94
CA ILE A 100 5.89 9.19 -12.09
C ILE A 100 5.52 7.76 -11.71
N ALA A 101 4.79 7.58 -10.60
CA ALA A 101 4.35 6.26 -10.18
C ALA A 101 3.44 5.59 -11.21
N LEU A 102 2.51 6.36 -11.78
CA LEU A 102 1.65 5.90 -12.87
C LEU A 102 2.48 5.47 -14.09
N TYR A 103 3.46 6.27 -14.51
CA TYR A 103 4.33 5.90 -15.63
C TYR A 103 5.10 4.61 -15.37
N ILE A 104 5.77 4.49 -14.21
CA ILE A 104 6.53 3.29 -13.88
C ILE A 104 5.60 2.07 -13.79
N ASN A 105 4.47 2.18 -13.10
CA ASN A 105 3.52 1.07 -12.95
C ASN A 105 2.95 0.64 -14.31
N SER A 106 2.64 1.58 -15.18
CA SER A 106 2.13 1.31 -16.52
C SER A 106 3.19 0.64 -17.39
N SER A 107 4.45 1.11 -17.34
CA SER A 107 5.57 0.48 -18.05
C SER A 107 5.81 -0.95 -17.58
N VAL A 108 5.81 -1.19 -16.27
CA VAL A 108 5.96 -2.54 -15.69
C VAL A 108 4.81 -3.45 -16.12
N LEU A 109 3.56 -2.95 -16.11
CA LEU A 109 2.40 -3.71 -16.56
C LEU A 109 2.50 -4.10 -18.04
N ILE A 110 2.89 -3.16 -18.91
CA ILE A 110 3.05 -3.43 -20.35
C ILE A 110 4.11 -4.51 -20.56
N ILE A 111 5.25 -4.42 -19.89
CA ILE A 111 6.32 -5.42 -19.97
C ILE A 111 5.79 -6.78 -19.51
N LEU A 112 5.20 -6.87 -18.32
CA LEU A 112 4.67 -8.14 -17.80
C LEU A 112 3.56 -8.73 -18.69
N SER A 113 2.73 -7.88 -19.29
CA SER A 113 1.69 -8.29 -20.25
C SER A 113 2.25 -8.92 -21.53
N LEU A 114 3.49 -8.59 -21.91
CA LEU A 114 4.16 -9.22 -23.05
C LEU A 114 4.80 -10.57 -22.69
N PHE A 115 5.13 -10.80 -21.42
CA PHE A 115 5.88 -11.99 -20.97
C PHE A 115 5.04 -13.02 -20.19
N CYS A 116 3.90 -12.63 -19.63
CA CYS A 116 3.06 -13.48 -18.78
C CYS A 116 1.70 -13.78 -19.43
N TYR A 117 1.25 -15.03 -19.34
CA TYR A 117 -0.02 -15.49 -19.89
C TYR A 117 -0.82 -16.30 -18.86
N GLU A 118 -2.12 -16.48 -19.13
CA GLU A 118 -3.05 -17.32 -18.35
C GLU A 118 -3.14 -16.96 -16.85
N LEU A 119 -3.05 -17.94 -15.95
CA LEU A 119 -3.18 -17.75 -14.51
C LEU A 119 -2.06 -16.90 -13.91
N LEU A 120 -0.86 -16.92 -14.51
CA LEU A 120 0.24 -16.05 -14.08
C LEU A 120 -0.09 -14.58 -14.33
N PHE A 121 -0.78 -14.29 -15.44
CA PHE A 121 -1.22 -12.92 -15.75
C PHE A 121 -2.27 -12.42 -14.75
N LEU A 122 -3.18 -13.27 -14.27
CA LEU A 122 -4.14 -12.90 -13.22
C LEU A 122 -3.44 -12.49 -11.93
N ASN A 123 -2.40 -13.23 -11.52
CA ASN A 123 -1.60 -12.86 -10.36
C ASN A 123 -0.87 -11.52 -10.58
N VAL A 124 -0.31 -11.29 -11.77
CA VAL A 124 0.32 -10.02 -12.14
C VAL A 124 -0.66 -8.85 -12.00
N LEU A 125 -1.90 -9.00 -12.48
CA LEU A 125 -2.93 -7.96 -12.35
C LEU A 125 -3.25 -7.64 -10.88
N VAL A 126 -3.41 -8.67 -10.04
CA VAL A 126 -3.65 -8.49 -8.60
C VAL A 126 -2.51 -7.72 -7.94
N PHE A 127 -1.25 -8.09 -8.22
CA PHE A 127 -0.10 -7.35 -7.69
C PHE A 127 -0.02 -5.93 -8.25
N ASN A 128 -0.36 -5.72 -9.52
CA ASN A 128 -0.31 -4.40 -10.17
C ASN A 128 -1.21 -3.35 -9.48
N MET A 129 -2.36 -3.78 -8.94
CA MET A 129 -3.27 -2.90 -8.19
C MET A 129 -2.58 -2.25 -6.98
N PHE A 130 -1.65 -2.96 -6.33
CA PHE A 130 -0.91 -2.45 -5.17
C PHE A 130 0.41 -1.79 -5.56
N THR A 131 1.05 -2.23 -6.64
CA THR A 131 2.35 -1.70 -7.09
C THR A 131 2.30 -0.20 -7.36
N ASN A 132 1.23 0.31 -7.98
CA ASN A 132 1.08 1.75 -8.21
C ASN A 132 1.13 2.57 -6.91
N ILE A 133 0.43 2.10 -5.88
CA ILE A 133 0.37 2.74 -4.56
C ILE A 133 1.76 2.73 -3.90
N ILE A 134 2.45 1.60 -3.96
CA ILE A 134 3.78 1.43 -3.33
C ILE A 134 4.81 2.33 -4.01
N ILE A 135 4.85 2.35 -5.35
CA ILE A 135 5.77 3.19 -6.10
C ILE A 135 5.50 4.67 -5.80
N PHE A 136 4.23 5.08 -5.78
CA PHE A 136 3.86 6.45 -5.42
C PHE A 136 4.40 6.84 -4.04
N LEU A 137 4.19 5.99 -3.03
CA LEU A 137 4.63 6.26 -1.67
C LEU A 137 6.16 6.38 -1.58
N ILE A 138 6.89 5.47 -2.24
CA ILE A 138 8.35 5.49 -2.27
C ILE A 138 8.87 6.75 -2.97
N VAL A 139 8.36 7.07 -4.16
CA VAL A 139 8.79 8.27 -4.93
C VAL A 139 8.49 9.55 -4.16
N PHE A 140 7.32 9.63 -3.52
CA PHE A 140 6.92 10.78 -2.75
C PHE A 140 7.83 11.02 -1.55
N GLU A 141 8.07 10.01 -0.71
CA GLU A 141 8.93 10.12 0.46
C GLU A 141 10.40 10.40 0.07
N MET A 142 10.91 9.79 -1.02
CA MET A 142 12.25 10.08 -1.52
C MET A 142 12.40 11.55 -1.94
N LYS A 143 11.44 12.10 -2.70
CA LYS A 143 11.48 13.51 -3.12
C LYS A 143 11.35 14.46 -1.93
N LEU A 144 10.49 14.13 -0.97
CA LEU A 144 10.32 14.92 0.24
C LEU A 144 11.59 14.92 1.09
N TRP A 145 12.24 13.76 1.24
CA TRP A 145 13.51 13.65 1.96
C TRP A 145 14.62 14.44 1.28
N LYS A 146 14.71 14.39 -0.06
CA LYS A 146 15.68 15.17 -0.83
C LYS A 146 15.48 16.68 -0.65
N LEU A 147 14.23 17.15 -0.66
CA LEU A 147 13.90 18.56 -0.40
C LEU A 147 14.29 19.00 1.03
N LYS A 148 13.97 18.18 2.04
CA LYS A 148 14.34 18.47 3.44
C LYS A 148 15.85 18.49 3.65
N LYS A 149 16.62 17.74 2.84
CA LYS A 149 18.08 17.76 2.88
C LYS A 149 18.65 19.03 2.25
N SER A 150 18.18 19.43 1.06
CA SER A 150 18.69 20.65 0.40
C SER A 150 18.45 21.90 1.23
N LEU A 151 17.29 22.02 1.89
CA LEU A 151 16.99 23.15 2.76
C LEU A 151 17.91 23.23 3.98
N ARG A 152 18.35 22.08 4.52
CA ARG A 152 19.28 22.04 5.67
C ARG A 152 20.72 22.32 5.25
N ASP A 153 21.10 22.00 4.02
CA ASP A 153 22.44 22.27 3.50
C ASP A 153 22.60 23.77 3.09
N GLU A 154 21.49 24.51 2.99
CA GLU A 154 21.46 25.96 2.71
C GLU A 154 21.44 26.84 3.99
N GLU A 155 21.20 26.25 5.16
CA GLU A 155 21.24 26.91 6.49
C GLU A 155 22.60 26.75 7.18
#